data_AF-A0A3P6SXD7-F1
#
_entry.id   AF-A0A3P6SXD7-F1
#
_cell.length_a   1.000
_cell.length_b   1.000
_cell.length_c   1.000
_cell.angle_alpha   90.00
_cell.angle_beta   90.00
_cell.angle_gamma   90.00
#
_symmetry.space_group_name_H-M   'P 1'
#
loop_
_entity.id
_entity.type
_entity.pdbx_description
1 polymer ?
#
loop_
_entity_poly.entity_id
_entity_poly.type
_entity_poly.pdbx_seq_one_letter_code
_entity_poly.pdbx_strand_id
1 'polypeptide(L)'
;MDLAHMAIEEALKHNPLLAEAWCAYAMKADAEGISHEAIDMFRHSVSVKPTIPAVMKYTAMLSKTLRTKTFDSATHFNVSGRFSNLYNSLYNDQDCISRDQLLHIAILAELFGYYEDAANSLKESGEKGIHLQRAQLKAGEKVSNPDKSLQHLAKLCAMNTEDLFNLLKEKQPLYRDLFDRLAAPEANGLQELYRAYSKSISVPLVVAAVIRFGLPLCDQAVNVLHEVLPRHELIDVFPTVMPEDMDNGLIYVEQDGEEPFRYSHYVAKPLHEILKKRREEIEAQQNETTATSES
;
A
#
# COMPACT_ATOMS: atom_id res chain seq x y z
N MET A 1 16.26 17.65 32.27
CA MET A 1 15.81 16.54 31.42
C MET A 1 14.46 16.12 31.96
N ASP A 2 13.42 16.15 31.13
CA ASP A 2 12.03 15.91 31.53
C ASP A 2 11.82 14.43 31.94
N LEU A 3 11.22 14.20 33.12
CA LEU A 3 10.95 12.85 33.66
C LEU A 3 10.07 12.03 32.71
N ALA A 4 9.12 12.68 32.03
CA ALA A 4 8.26 12.00 31.06
C ALA A 4 9.06 11.49 29.85
N HIS A 5 10.03 12.27 29.38
CA HIS A 5 10.90 11.87 28.27
C HIS A 5 11.74 10.64 28.63
N MET A 6 12.38 10.63 29.80
CA MET A 6 13.18 9.49 30.24
C MET A 6 12.33 8.21 30.40
N ALA A 7 11.10 8.33 30.91
CA ALA A 7 10.19 7.20 31.04
C ALA A 7 9.78 6.62 29.68
N ILE A 8 9.54 7.48 28.68
CA ILE A 8 9.23 7.07 27.30
C ILE A 8 10.43 6.35 26.67
N GLU A 9 11.63 6.92 26.78
CA GLU A 9 12.85 6.31 26.22
C GLU A 9 13.15 4.94 26.85
N GLU A 10 13.05 4.82 28.17
CA GLU A 10 13.29 3.54 28.84
C GLU A 10 12.22 2.49 28.47
N ALA A 11 10.96 2.90 28.34
CA ALA A 11 9.89 2.01 27.88
C ALA A 11 10.15 1.48 26.46
N LEU A 12 10.58 2.35 25.54
CA LEU A 12 10.90 1.99 24.16
C LEU A 12 12.18 1.16 24.04
N LYS A 13 13.16 1.39 24.92
CA LYS A 13 14.36 0.56 25.01
C LYS A 13 14.04 -0.88 25.42
N HIS A 14 13.09 -1.07 26.33
CA HIS A 14 12.65 -2.40 26.76
C HIS A 14 11.68 -3.05 25.77
N ASN A 15 10.78 -2.27 25.17
CA ASN A 15 9.83 -2.75 24.19
C ASN A 15 9.69 -1.73 23.04
N PRO A 16 10.48 -1.87 21.97
CA PRO A 16 10.39 -1.03 20.78
C PRO A 16 9.04 -1.15 20.05
N LEU A 17 8.23 -2.17 20.37
CA LEU A 17 6.90 -2.39 19.81
C LEU A 17 5.77 -1.93 20.77
N LEU A 18 6.08 -1.10 21.76
CA LEU A 18 5.08 -0.53 22.64
C LEU A 18 4.42 0.71 22.00
N ALA A 19 3.27 0.49 21.34
CA ALA A 19 2.61 1.54 20.57
C ALA A 19 2.14 2.73 21.43
N GLU A 20 1.74 2.49 22.68
CA GLU A 20 1.33 3.52 23.64
C GLU A 20 2.50 4.45 23.99
N ALA A 21 3.73 3.92 24.14
CA ALA A 21 4.92 4.73 24.39
C ALA A 21 5.30 5.57 23.17
N TRP A 22 5.22 5.01 21.96
CA TRP A 22 5.38 5.77 20.72
C TRP A 22 4.34 6.87 20.56
N CYS A 23 3.08 6.61 20.93
CA CYS A 23 2.02 7.60 20.91
C CYS A 23 2.31 8.75 21.89
N ALA A 24 2.73 8.43 23.12
CA ALA A 24 3.11 9.42 24.12
C ALA A 24 4.30 10.27 23.65
N TYR A 25 5.31 9.64 23.03
CA TYR A 25 6.44 10.35 22.46
C TYR A 25 5.99 11.33 21.36
N ALA A 26 5.15 10.85 20.43
CA ALA A 26 4.62 11.66 19.36
C ALA A 26 3.82 12.87 19.88
N MET A 27 3.01 12.70 20.93
CA MET A 27 2.28 13.80 21.55
C MET A 27 3.21 14.84 22.17
N LYS A 28 4.29 14.41 22.83
CA LYS A 28 5.30 15.31 23.39
C LYS A 28 5.98 16.11 22.26
N ALA A 29 6.44 15.43 21.22
CA ALA A 29 7.07 16.07 20.06
C ALA A 29 6.14 17.08 19.36
N ASP A 30 4.85 16.72 19.20
CA ASP A 30 3.82 17.62 18.65
C ASP A 30 3.64 18.88 19.53
N ALA A 31 3.58 18.71 20.86
CA ALA A 31 3.47 19.81 21.80
C ALA A 31 4.72 20.73 21.81
N GLU A 32 5.89 20.18 21.51
CA GLU A 32 7.16 20.92 21.37
C GLU A 32 7.33 21.56 19.99
N GLY A 33 6.37 21.40 19.07
CA GLY A 33 6.40 21.95 17.73
C GLY A 33 7.24 21.16 16.72
N ILE A 34 7.72 19.96 17.10
CA ILE A 34 8.55 19.07 16.29
C ILE A 34 7.65 18.18 15.41
N SER A 35 6.84 18.83 14.56
CA SER A 35 5.75 18.18 13.82
C SER A 35 6.21 17.09 12.84
N HIS A 36 7.41 17.18 12.30
CA HIS A 36 7.96 16.17 11.37
C HIS A 36 8.33 14.86 12.07
N GLU A 37 8.87 14.91 13.28
CA GLU A 37 9.17 13.70 14.04
C GLU A 37 7.90 13.10 14.65
N ALA A 38 7.00 13.97 15.13
CA ALA A 38 5.71 13.55 15.68
C ALA A 38 4.89 12.73 14.66
N ILE A 39 4.84 13.13 13.38
CA ILE A 39 4.10 12.37 12.36
C ILE A 39 4.70 10.98 12.13
N ASP A 40 6.03 10.84 12.15
CA ASP A 40 6.71 9.56 12.00
C ASP A 40 6.49 8.64 13.21
N MET A 41 6.52 9.21 14.43
CA MET A 41 6.22 8.47 15.66
C MET A 41 4.75 8.04 15.74
N PHE A 42 3.82 8.92 15.36
CA PHE A 42 2.40 8.54 15.25
C PHE A 42 2.19 7.44 14.20
N ARG A 43 2.81 7.58 13.02
CA ARG A 43 2.78 6.54 11.98
C ARG A 43 3.29 5.21 12.53
N HIS A 44 4.40 5.22 13.27
CA HIS A 44 4.97 4.01 13.87
C HIS A 44 4.02 3.41 14.91
N SER A 45 3.47 4.21 15.84
CA SER A 45 2.45 3.77 16.80
C SER A 45 1.27 3.07 16.10
N VAL A 46 0.70 3.71 15.06
CA VAL A 46 -0.39 3.12 14.26
C VAL A 46 0.05 1.83 13.56
N SER A 47 1.28 1.78 13.03
CA SER A 47 1.82 0.59 12.35
C SER A 47 2.02 -0.58 13.30
N VAL A 48 2.37 -0.32 14.56
CA VAL A 48 2.66 -1.38 15.53
C VAL A 48 1.37 -1.96 16.11
N LYS A 49 0.60 -1.12 16.79
CA LYS A 49 -0.71 -1.40 17.37
C LYS A 49 -1.47 -0.08 17.39
N PRO A 50 -2.49 0.06 16.54
CA PRO A 50 -3.22 1.30 16.49
C PRO A 50 -3.90 1.66 17.81
N THR A 51 -3.63 2.87 18.30
CA THR A 51 -4.33 3.46 19.45
C THR A 51 -5.22 4.58 18.95
N ILE A 52 -6.39 4.78 19.57
CA ILE A 52 -7.31 5.87 19.18
C ILE A 52 -6.61 7.23 19.12
N PRO A 53 -5.81 7.65 20.11
CA PRO A 53 -5.16 8.95 20.05
C PRO A 53 -4.16 9.06 18.91
N ALA A 54 -3.39 7.99 18.62
CA ALA A 54 -2.47 7.96 17.50
C ALA A 54 -3.22 8.05 16.16
N VAL A 55 -4.31 7.29 15.98
CA VAL A 55 -5.13 7.31 14.78
C VAL A 55 -5.70 8.71 14.52
N MET A 56 -6.29 9.34 15.54
CA MET A 56 -6.88 10.67 15.42
C MET A 56 -5.82 11.72 15.07
N LYS A 57 -4.71 11.77 15.83
CA LYS A 57 -3.61 12.72 15.59
C LYS A 57 -2.96 12.52 14.24
N TYR A 58 -2.63 11.27 13.90
CA TYR A 58 -2.01 10.94 12.62
C TYR A 58 -2.90 11.33 11.45
N THR A 59 -4.19 10.98 11.51
CA THR A 59 -5.16 11.31 10.47
C THR A 59 -5.32 12.82 10.30
N ALA A 60 -5.36 13.57 11.40
CA ALA A 60 -5.44 15.03 11.37
C ALA A 60 -4.17 15.67 10.75
N MET A 61 -2.98 15.21 11.15
CA MET A 61 -1.70 15.68 10.60
C MET A 61 -1.55 15.34 9.12
N LEU A 62 -1.96 14.12 8.73
CA LEU A 62 -1.95 13.68 7.35
C LEU A 62 -2.92 14.52 6.50
N SER A 63 -4.14 14.73 6.99
CA SER A 63 -5.14 15.59 6.34
C SER A 63 -4.64 17.03 6.14
N LYS A 64 -3.84 17.56 7.07
CA LYS A 64 -3.19 18.88 6.92
C LYS A 64 -2.09 18.85 5.86
N THR A 65 -1.27 17.82 5.85
CA THR A 65 -0.16 17.64 4.89
C THR A 65 -0.68 17.45 3.46
N LEU A 66 -1.76 16.71 3.28
CA LEU A 66 -2.40 16.46 1.99
C LEU A 66 -2.96 17.73 1.32
N ARG A 67 -3.16 18.81 2.07
CA ARG A 67 -3.55 20.11 1.49
C ARG A 67 -2.41 20.81 0.78
N THR A 68 -1.16 20.49 1.12
CA THR A 68 0.03 21.22 0.64
C THR A 68 1.02 20.32 -0.10
N LYS A 69 0.94 19.01 0.06
CA LYS A 69 1.81 18.02 -0.57
C LYS A 69 0.99 16.86 -1.12
N THR A 70 1.51 16.20 -2.14
CA THR A 70 0.97 14.94 -2.66
C THR A 70 1.20 13.81 -1.66
N PHE A 71 0.22 12.92 -1.51
CA PHE A 71 0.37 11.70 -0.71
C PHE A 71 1.45 10.81 -1.33
N ASP A 72 2.46 10.44 -0.56
CA ASP A 72 3.47 9.46 -0.98
C ASP A 72 3.09 8.09 -0.42
N SER A 73 2.65 7.20 -1.31
CA SER A 73 2.24 5.86 -0.95
C SER A 73 3.40 4.93 -0.61
N ALA A 74 4.65 5.26 -0.93
CA ALA A 74 5.77 4.41 -0.49
C ALA A 74 6.06 4.59 1.02
N THR A 75 5.85 5.79 1.56
CA THR A 75 6.27 6.14 2.94
C THR A 75 5.19 5.95 4.01
N HIS A 76 3.92 5.84 3.63
CA HIS A 76 2.80 5.74 4.59
C HIS A 76 2.22 4.32 4.72
N PHE A 77 2.69 3.36 3.92
CA PHE A 77 2.00 2.08 3.68
C PHE A 77 2.49 0.87 4.47
N ASN A 78 3.62 0.95 5.18
CA ASN A 78 3.98 -0.07 6.18
C ASN A 78 2.95 -0.19 7.32
N VAL A 79 2.03 0.76 7.41
CA VAL A 79 0.85 0.73 8.30
C VAL A 79 -0.24 -0.21 7.77
N SER A 80 -0.36 -0.39 6.44
CA SER A 80 -1.50 -1.07 5.80
C SER A 80 -1.62 -2.50 6.28
N GLY A 81 -0.53 -3.27 6.33
CA GLY A 81 -0.51 -4.66 6.81
C GLY A 81 -1.24 -4.90 8.14
N ARG A 82 -1.23 -3.92 9.04
CA ARG A 82 -1.82 -4.01 10.40
C ARG A 82 -3.11 -3.19 10.57
N PHE A 83 -3.60 -2.53 9.52
CA PHE A 83 -4.86 -1.79 9.59
C PHE A 83 -6.07 -2.72 9.76
N SER A 84 -6.03 -3.94 9.24
CA SER A 84 -7.03 -4.97 9.58
C SER A 84 -7.09 -5.26 11.08
N ASN A 85 -5.94 -5.15 11.77
CA ASN A 85 -5.89 -5.25 13.22
C ASN A 85 -6.48 -4.00 13.89
N LEU A 86 -6.41 -2.79 13.29
CA LEU A 86 -7.12 -1.59 13.78
C LEU A 86 -8.62 -1.88 13.89
N TYR A 87 -9.23 -2.37 12.80
CA TYR A 87 -10.67 -2.60 12.76
C TYR A 87 -11.06 -3.63 13.82
N ASN A 88 -10.37 -4.78 13.85
CA ASN A 88 -10.65 -5.84 14.81
C ASN A 88 -10.32 -5.46 16.27
N SER A 89 -9.24 -4.72 16.52
CA SER A 89 -8.85 -4.35 17.89
C SER A 89 -9.71 -3.23 18.45
N LEU A 90 -10.18 -2.30 17.62
CA LEU A 90 -11.04 -1.22 18.12
C LEU A 90 -12.49 -1.67 18.28
N TYR A 91 -13.01 -2.50 17.37
CA TYR A 91 -14.39 -3.00 17.47
C TYR A 91 -14.58 -4.03 18.59
N ASN A 92 -13.59 -4.87 18.87
CA ASN A 92 -13.76 -5.96 19.84
C ASN A 92 -13.39 -5.55 21.28
N ASP A 93 -12.64 -4.46 21.49
CA ASP A 93 -12.01 -4.14 22.78
C ASP A 93 -12.62 -2.90 23.48
N GLN A 94 -13.64 -2.26 22.89
CA GLN A 94 -14.34 -1.12 23.52
C GLN A 94 -15.86 -1.15 23.37
N ASP A 95 -16.55 -1.14 24.52
CA ASP A 95 -17.90 -0.60 24.62
C ASP A 95 -17.87 0.89 24.23
N CYS A 96 -18.48 1.23 23.09
CA CYS A 96 -18.65 2.60 22.55
C CYS A 96 -17.41 3.27 21.92
N ILE A 97 -17.11 2.93 20.66
CA ILE A 97 -16.38 3.85 19.76
C ILE A 97 -17.27 5.06 19.44
N SER A 98 -16.74 6.28 19.60
CA SER A 98 -17.50 7.50 19.27
C SER A 98 -17.61 7.72 17.76
N ARG A 99 -18.63 8.47 17.32
CA ARG A 99 -18.79 8.86 15.90
C ARG A 99 -17.56 9.55 15.32
N ASP A 100 -16.91 10.41 16.11
CA ASP A 100 -15.72 11.14 15.70
C ASP A 100 -14.51 10.20 15.51
N GLN A 101 -14.36 9.19 16.37
CA GLN A 101 -13.32 8.17 16.23
C GLN A 101 -13.53 7.33 14.97
N LEU A 102 -14.77 6.88 14.71
CA LEU A 102 -15.12 6.15 13.49
C LEU A 102 -14.82 6.95 12.22
N LEU A 103 -15.05 8.28 12.24
CA LEU A 103 -14.71 9.15 11.12
C LEU A 103 -13.20 9.15 10.83
N HIS A 104 -12.35 9.28 11.85
CA HIS A 104 -10.89 9.27 11.67
C HIS A 104 -10.39 7.91 11.18
N ILE A 105 -10.92 6.82 11.74
CA ILE A 105 -10.64 5.45 11.30
C ILE A 105 -10.99 5.29 9.82
N ALA A 106 -12.19 5.74 9.41
CA ALA A 106 -12.64 5.59 8.05
C ALA A 106 -11.80 6.39 7.04
N ILE A 107 -11.40 7.61 7.38
CA ILE A 107 -10.51 8.43 6.52
C ILE A 107 -9.18 7.72 6.34
N LEU A 108 -8.62 7.17 7.42
CA LEU A 108 -7.35 6.46 7.38
C LEU A 108 -7.45 5.15 6.57
N ALA A 109 -8.56 4.41 6.72
CA ALA A 109 -8.88 3.23 5.93
C ALA A 109 -8.91 3.58 4.43
N GLU A 110 -9.60 4.66 4.07
CA GLU A 110 -9.71 5.12 2.69
C GLU A 110 -8.33 5.47 2.10
N LEU A 111 -7.46 6.12 2.87
CA LEU A 111 -6.10 6.49 2.44
C LEU A 111 -5.20 5.27 2.22
N PHE A 112 -5.42 4.19 2.96
CA PHE A 112 -4.64 2.95 2.83
C PHE A 112 -5.24 1.93 1.86
N GLY A 113 -6.35 2.26 1.21
CA GLY A 113 -6.98 1.39 0.21
C GLY A 113 -8.01 0.40 0.78
N TYR A 114 -8.32 0.48 2.07
CA TYR A 114 -9.35 -0.31 2.75
C TYR A 114 -10.74 0.30 2.46
N TYR A 115 -11.15 0.31 1.20
CA TYR A 115 -12.32 1.08 0.76
C TYR A 115 -13.64 0.55 1.34
N GLU A 116 -13.78 -0.76 1.46
CA GLU A 116 -14.97 -1.39 2.07
C GLU A 116 -15.09 -1.03 3.55
N ASP A 117 -14.00 -1.20 4.31
CA ASP A 117 -13.96 -0.83 5.74
C ASP A 117 -14.19 0.67 5.93
N ALA A 118 -13.61 1.51 5.07
CA ALA A 118 -13.85 2.96 5.08
C ALA A 118 -15.34 3.27 4.91
N ALA A 119 -16.00 2.66 3.92
CA ALA A 119 -17.41 2.87 3.65
C ALA A 119 -18.28 2.41 4.84
N ASN A 120 -17.97 1.26 5.43
CA ASN A 120 -18.68 0.73 6.60
C ASN A 120 -18.52 1.63 7.83
N SER A 121 -17.30 2.01 8.17
CA SER A 121 -17.04 2.93 9.29
C SER A 121 -17.68 4.31 9.10
N LEU A 122 -17.76 4.82 7.86
CA LEU A 122 -18.49 6.06 7.55
C LEU A 122 -20.01 5.91 7.73
N LYS A 123 -20.59 4.78 7.36
CA LYS A 123 -22.03 4.49 7.61
C LYS A 123 -22.32 4.47 9.10
N GLU A 124 -21.46 3.80 9.87
CA GLU A 124 -21.62 3.64 11.33
C GLU A 124 -21.37 4.94 12.12
N SER A 125 -20.47 5.81 11.64
CA SER A 125 -20.28 7.14 12.23
C SER A 125 -21.51 8.05 12.05
N GLY A 126 -22.45 7.67 11.18
CA GLY A 126 -23.63 8.45 10.82
C GLY A 126 -23.35 9.50 9.75
N GLU A 127 -22.16 9.49 9.16
CA GLU A 127 -21.81 10.38 8.05
C GLU A 127 -22.57 9.99 6.78
N LYS A 128 -23.24 10.96 6.15
CA LYS A 128 -24.05 10.73 4.94
C LYS A 128 -23.61 11.59 3.75
N GLY A 129 -22.54 12.37 3.94
CA GLY A 129 -22.09 13.36 3.01
C GLY A 129 -21.20 12.81 1.89
N ILE A 130 -20.42 13.73 1.33
CA ILE A 130 -19.46 13.47 0.25
C ILE A 130 -18.46 12.37 0.60
N HIS A 131 -18.05 12.26 1.87
CA HIS A 131 -17.05 11.29 2.31
C HIS A 131 -17.55 9.85 2.18
N LEU A 132 -18.79 9.59 2.60
CA LEU A 132 -19.43 8.28 2.43
C LEU A 132 -19.54 7.93 0.95
N GLN A 133 -20.10 8.82 0.13
CA GLN A 133 -20.26 8.57 -1.31
C GLN A 133 -18.91 8.28 -2.00
N ARG A 134 -17.86 9.01 -1.63
CA ARG A 134 -16.51 8.80 -2.18
C ARG A 134 -15.95 7.44 -1.82
N ALA A 135 -16.07 7.02 -0.56
CA ALA A 135 -15.62 5.70 -0.10
C ALA A 135 -16.40 4.58 -0.79
N GLN A 136 -17.72 4.72 -0.91
CA GLN A 136 -18.60 3.78 -1.62
C GLN A 136 -18.20 3.60 -3.09
N LEU A 137 -17.97 4.70 -3.82
CA LEU A 137 -17.51 4.63 -5.22
C LEU A 137 -16.19 3.86 -5.36
N LYS A 138 -15.23 4.09 -4.45
CA LYS A 138 -13.93 3.39 -4.45
C LYS A 138 -14.05 1.92 -4.06
N ALA A 139 -15.01 1.58 -3.20
CA ALA A 139 -15.35 0.20 -2.84
C ALA A 139 -16.14 -0.53 -3.94
N GLY A 140 -16.45 0.14 -5.07
CA GLY A 140 -17.26 -0.45 -6.14
C GLY A 140 -18.77 -0.51 -5.82
N GLU A 141 -19.22 0.15 -4.75
CA GLU A 141 -20.65 0.27 -4.45
C GLU A 141 -21.33 1.25 -5.43
N LYS A 142 -22.60 0.99 -5.74
CA LYS A 142 -23.40 1.89 -6.57
C LYS A 142 -23.86 3.10 -5.76
N VAL A 143 -23.46 4.30 -6.19
CA VAL A 143 -23.93 5.57 -5.63
C VAL A 143 -24.90 6.24 -6.60
N SER A 144 -26.16 6.40 -6.17
CA SER A 144 -27.18 7.13 -6.94
C SER A 144 -27.00 8.64 -6.74
N ASN A 145 -26.95 9.39 -7.85
CA ASN A 145 -26.78 10.86 -7.83
C ASN A 145 -25.56 11.33 -7.03
N PRO A 146 -24.33 10.96 -7.45
CA PRO A 146 -23.12 11.38 -6.75
C PRO A 146 -23.04 12.91 -6.69
N ASP A 147 -22.51 13.42 -5.58
CA ASP A 147 -22.22 14.85 -5.40
C ASP A 147 -21.48 15.41 -6.63
N LYS A 148 -21.72 16.68 -6.97
CA LYS A 148 -21.13 17.34 -8.15
C LYS A 148 -19.61 17.19 -8.20
N SER A 149 -18.95 17.31 -7.04
CA SER A 149 -17.49 17.15 -6.93
C SER A 149 -16.99 15.71 -7.14
N LEU A 150 -17.88 14.71 -7.05
CA LEU A 150 -17.56 13.29 -7.24
C LEU A 150 -17.94 12.77 -8.62
N GLN A 151 -18.56 13.57 -9.48
CA GLN A 151 -18.99 13.12 -10.82
C GLN A 151 -17.84 12.57 -11.66
N HIS A 152 -16.65 13.19 -11.59
CA HIS A 152 -15.49 12.68 -12.31
C HIS A 152 -15.04 11.32 -11.79
N LEU A 153 -14.95 11.15 -10.46
CA LEU A 153 -14.63 9.87 -9.84
C LEU A 153 -15.66 8.80 -10.20
N ALA A 154 -16.95 9.12 -10.10
CA ALA A 154 -18.02 8.20 -10.45
C ALA A 154 -17.93 7.75 -11.92
N LYS A 155 -17.60 8.66 -12.84
CA LYS A 155 -17.34 8.33 -14.24
C LYS A 155 -16.17 7.35 -14.36
N LEU A 156 -15.04 7.61 -13.70
CA LEU A 156 -13.87 6.72 -13.73
C LEU A 156 -14.22 5.33 -13.18
N CYS A 157 -14.89 5.24 -12.03
CA CYS A 157 -15.29 3.97 -11.42
C CYS A 157 -16.29 3.17 -12.29
N ALA A 158 -17.05 3.84 -13.16
CA ALA A 158 -18.01 3.19 -14.06
C ALA A 158 -17.41 2.78 -15.41
N MET A 159 -16.21 3.24 -15.76
CA MET A 159 -15.55 2.87 -17.01
C MET A 159 -15.04 1.43 -16.94
N ASN A 160 -15.08 0.73 -18.08
CA ASN A 160 -14.47 -0.58 -18.18
C ASN A 160 -12.93 -0.45 -18.13
N THR A 161 -12.25 -1.58 -17.88
CA THR A 161 -10.80 -1.62 -17.72
C THR A 161 -10.02 -1.16 -18.95
N GLU A 162 -10.52 -1.43 -20.16
CA GLU A 162 -9.84 -1.07 -21.42
C GLU A 162 -9.89 0.45 -21.65
N ASP A 163 -11.05 1.05 -21.47
CA ASP A 163 -11.22 2.50 -21.57
C ASP A 163 -10.41 3.23 -20.50
N LEU A 164 -10.36 2.70 -19.27
CA LEU A 164 -9.51 3.23 -18.20
C LEU A 164 -8.02 3.16 -18.55
N PHE A 165 -7.56 2.05 -19.12
CA PHE A 165 -6.17 1.88 -19.52
C PHE A 165 -5.78 2.83 -20.67
N ASN A 166 -6.67 3.02 -21.64
CA ASN A 166 -6.45 3.98 -22.72
C ASN A 166 -6.47 5.43 -22.21
N LEU A 167 -7.39 5.78 -21.33
CA LEU A 167 -7.44 7.09 -20.69
C LEU A 167 -6.18 7.36 -19.87
N LEU A 168 -5.66 6.35 -19.15
CA LEU A 168 -4.40 6.46 -18.40
C LEU A 168 -3.26 6.83 -19.33
N LYS A 169 -3.06 6.10 -20.44
CA LYS A 169 -2.01 6.39 -21.42
C LYS A 169 -2.17 7.77 -22.07
N GLU A 170 -3.42 8.19 -22.31
CA GLU A 170 -3.72 9.51 -22.89
C GLU A 170 -3.36 10.65 -21.92
N LYS A 171 -3.75 10.52 -20.64
CA LYS A 171 -3.62 11.59 -19.65
C LYS A 171 -2.30 11.57 -18.89
N GLN A 172 -1.59 10.43 -18.87
CA GLN A 172 -0.34 10.25 -18.14
C GLN A 172 0.75 9.72 -19.09
N PRO A 173 1.51 10.63 -19.74
CA PRO A 173 2.58 10.24 -20.67
C PRO A 173 3.61 9.28 -20.08
N LEU A 174 3.90 9.40 -18.77
CA LEU A 174 4.76 8.48 -18.04
C LEU A 174 4.31 7.01 -18.19
N TYR A 175 3.02 6.73 -18.02
CA TYR A 175 2.50 5.38 -18.11
C TYR A 175 2.46 4.87 -19.56
N ARG A 176 2.19 5.75 -20.53
CA ARG A 176 2.32 5.39 -21.95
C ARG A 176 3.75 4.94 -22.26
N ASP A 177 4.72 5.79 -21.96
CA ASP A 177 6.13 5.53 -22.26
C ASP A 177 6.66 4.31 -21.45
N LEU A 178 6.18 4.13 -20.23
CA LEU A 178 6.46 2.94 -19.40
C LEU A 178 5.96 1.65 -20.08
N PHE A 179 4.69 1.60 -20.48
CA PHE A 179 4.13 0.38 -21.10
C PHE A 179 4.73 0.10 -22.47
N ASP A 180 5.04 1.14 -23.25
CA ASP A 180 5.71 0.99 -24.55
C ASP A 180 7.12 0.37 -24.38
N ARG A 181 7.89 0.83 -23.38
CA ARG A 181 9.22 0.25 -23.07
C ARG A 181 9.13 -1.13 -22.47
N LEU A 182 8.14 -1.37 -21.61
CA LEU A 182 7.92 -2.67 -20.97
C LEU A 182 7.61 -3.77 -22.00
N ALA A 183 6.85 -3.44 -23.04
CA ALA A 183 6.49 -4.35 -24.13
C ALA A 183 7.53 -4.41 -25.27
N ALA A 184 8.58 -3.60 -25.21
CA ALA A 184 9.62 -3.58 -26.23
C ALA A 184 10.55 -4.80 -26.09
N PRO A 185 11.01 -5.42 -27.20
CA PRO A 185 11.83 -6.65 -27.15
C PRO A 185 13.08 -6.55 -26.27
N GLU A 186 13.71 -5.38 -26.20
CA GLU A 186 14.96 -5.15 -25.46
C GLU A 186 14.78 -4.32 -24.19
N ALA A 187 13.55 -3.90 -23.87
CA ALA A 187 13.25 -3.01 -22.74
C ALA A 187 14.14 -1.73 -22.65
N ASN A 188 14.61 -1.22 -23.81
CA ASN A 188 15.55 -0.11 -23.87
C ASN A 188 15.02 1.13 -23.12
N GLY A 189 15.82 1.66 -22.21
CA GLY A 189 15.46 2.85 -21.45
C GLY A 189 14.51 2.61 -20.27
N LEU A 190 14.09 1.36 -20.00
CA LEU A 190 13.16 1.04 -18.92
C LEU A 190 13.79 1.29 -17.55
N GLN A 191 15.06 0.90 -17.36
CA GLN A 191 15.77 1.05 -16.10
C GLN A 191 15.94 2.53 -15.72
N GLU A 192 16.29 3.39 -16.69
CA GLU A 192 16.41 4.83 -16.50
C GLU A 192 15.06 5.46 -16.15
N LEU A 193 13.98 5.01 -16.78
CA LEU A 193 12.64 5.48 -16.50
C LEU A 193 12.21 5.12 -15.07
N TYR A 194 12.45 3.89 -14.63
CA TYR A 194 12.17 3.49 -13.25
C TYR A 194 13.04 4.24 -12.24
N ARG A 195 14.34 4.44 -12.51
CA ARG A 195 15.22 5.21 -11.62
C ARG A 195 14.78 6.67 -11.49
N ALA A 196 14.33 7.27 -12.58
CA ALA A 196 13.88 8.66 -12.58
C ALA A 196 12.50 8.86 -11.91
N TYR A 197 11.62 7.86 -11.99
CA TYR A 197 10.22 7.99 -11.59
C TYR A 197 9.72 6.91 -10.62
N SER A 198 10.61 6.26 -9.86
CA SER A 198 10.26 5.13 -8.97
C SER A 198 9.13 5.45 -7.99
N LYS A 199 9.06 6.68 -7.49
CA LYS A 199 8.00 7.15 -6.57
C LYS A 199 6.66 7.46 -7.26
N SER A 200 6.65 7.56 -8.57
CA SER A 200 5.45 7.90 -9.37
C SER A 200 4.86 6.70 -10.10
N ILE A 201 5.57 5.56 -10.12
CA ILE A 201 5.13 4.34 -10.77
C ILE A 201 4.48 3.42 -9.74
N SER A 202 3.22 3.08 -9.98
CA SER A 202 2.48 2.10 -9.17
C SER A 202 2.78 0.70 -9.69
N VAL A 203 3.58 -0.06 -8.93
CA VAL A 203 3.89 -1.47 -9.27
C VAL A 203 2.62 -2.33 -9.40
N PRO A 204 1.61 -2.24 -8.50
CA PRO A 204 0.35 -2.98 -8.68
C PRO A 204 -0.33 -2.69 -10.02
N LEU A 205 -0.32 -1.43 -10.47
CA LEU A 205 -0.91 -1.06 -11.75
C LEU A 205 -0.12 -1.62 -12.93
N VAL A 206 1.22 -1.63 -12.85
CA VAL A 206 2.08 -2.24 -13.87
C VAL A 206 1.82 -3.73 -13.97
N VAL A 207 1.90 -4.46 -12.86
CA VAL A 207 1.67 -5.91 -12.81
C VAL A 207 0.26 -6.26 -13.31
N ALA A 208 -0.76 -5.54 -12.83
CA ALA A 208 -2.15 -5.76 -13.26
C ALA A 208 -2.32 -5.51 -14.76
N ALA A 209 -1.69 -4.47 -15.33
CA ALA A 209 -1.76 -4.20 -16.76
C ALA A 209 -1.08 -5.29 -17.59
N VAL A 210 0.11 -5.75 -17.18
CA VAL A 210 0.82 -6.83 -17.88
C VAL A 210 -0.04 -8.08 -17.95
N ILE A 211 -0.60 -8.50 -16.81
CA ILE A 211 -1.44 -9.69 -16.74
C ILE A 211 -2.73 -9.50 -17.55
N ARG A 212 -3.42 -8.37 -17.34
CA ARG A 212 -4.75 -8.14 -17.94
C ARG A 212 -4.71 -8.04 -19.46
N PHE A 213 -3.67 -7.39 -19.99
CA PHE A 213 -3.52 -7.11 -21.43
C PHE A 213 -2.52 -8.05 -22.12
N GLY A 214 -1.91 -8.99 -21.40
CA GLY A 214 -0.95 -9.94 -21.95
C GLY A 214 0.27 -9.24 -22.55
N LEU A 215 0.81 -8.22 -21.87
CA LEU A 215 1.98 -7.50 -22.38
C LEU A 215 3.18 -8.44 -22.39
N PRO A 216 3.90 -8.57 -23.53
CA PRO A 216 5.09 -9.40 -23.58
C PRO A 216 6.18 -8.80 -22.71
N LEU A 217 6.80 -9.60 -21.85
CA LEU A 217 7.97 -9.21 -21.05
C LEU A 217 9.18 -10.01 -21.54
N CYS A 218 10.26 -9.31 -21.88
CA CYS A 218 11.56 -9.94 -22.07
C CYS A 218 12.31 -10.05 -20.74
N ASP A 219 13.36 -10.88 -20.71
CA ASP A 219 14.17 -11.11 -19.50
C ASP A 219 14.76 -9.82 -18.94
N GLN A 220 15.15 -8.88 -19.80
CA GLN A 220 15.64 -7.57 -19.39
C GLN A 220 14.55 -6.73 -18.69
N ALA A 221 13.30 -6.80 -19.13
CA ALA A 221 12.19 -6.12 -18.45
C ALA A 221 11.95 -6.70 -17.06
N VAL A 222 11.99 -8.04 -16.95
CA VAL A 222 11.86 -8.74 -15.66
C VAL A 222 12.99 -8.35 -14.73
N ASN A 223 14.25 -8.37 -15.20
CA ASN A 223 15.42 -7.93 -14.43
C ASN A 223 15.23 -6.52 -13.85
N VAL A 224 14.80 -5.55 -14.67
CA VAL A 224 14.58 -4.18 -14.21
C VAL A 224 13.52 -4.11 -13.12
N LEU A 225 12.42 -4.86 -13.24
CA LEU A 225 11.38 -4.88 -12.21
C LEU A 225 11.92 -5.42 -10.87
N HIS A 226 12.82 -6.40 -10.91
CA HIS A 226 13.43 -7.02 -9.72
C HIS A 226 14.56 -6.17 -9.12
N GLU A 227 15.31 -5.42 -9.90
CA GLU A 227 16.43 -4.61 -9.40
C GLU A 227 16.03 -3.26 -8.77
N VAL A 228 14.86 -2.72 -9.11
CA VAL A 228 14.49 -1.35 -8.71
C VAL A 228 14.02 -1.29 -7.25
N LEU A 229 14.56 -0.31 -6.51
CA LEU A 229 14.19 -0.01 -5.13
C LEU A 229 13.43 1.34 -5.00
N PRO A 230 12.50 1.48 -4.02
CA PRO A 230 12.01 0.42 -3.14
C PRO A 230 11.22 -0.64 -3.93
N ARG A 231 11.29 -1.90 -3.50
CA ARG A 231 10.65 -3.03 -4.19
C ARG A 231 9.27 -3.32 -3.60
N HIS A 232 8.29 -3.59 -4.45
CA HIS A 232 6.97 -4.02 -4.00
C HIS A 232 6.92 -5.54 -3.82
N GLU A 233 6.21 -6.05 -2.80
CA GLU A 233 5.99 -7.50 -2.56
C GLU A 233 5.43 -8.27 -3.77
N LEU A 234 4.77 -7.61 -4.73
CA LEU A 234 4.20 -8.27 -5.90
C LEU A 234 5.30 -8.77 -6.83
N ILE A 235 6.43 -8.06 -6.89
CA ILE A 235 7.57 -8.44 -7.73
C ILE A 235 8.20 -9.74 -7.22
N ASP A 236 8.09 -10.04 -5.93
CA ASP A 236 8.65 -11.27 -5.37
C ASP A 236 7.95 -12.53 -5.91
N VAL A 237 6.70 -12.40 -6.38
CA VAL A 237 5.88 -13.49 -6.95
C VAL A 237 5.54 -13.27 -8.42
N PHE A 238 6.02 -12.18 -9.03
CA PHE A 238 5.76 -11.82 -10.42
C PHE A 238 7.07 -11.61 -11.20
N PRO A 239 7.21 -12.19 -12.41
CA PRO A 239 6.31 -13.16 -13.02
C PRO A 239 6.29 -14.49 -12.23
N THR A 240 5.23 -15.29 -12.42
CA THR A 240 5.13 -16.60 -11.74
C THR A 240 6.13 -17.62 -12.27
N VAL A 241 6.63 -17.41 -13.48
CA VAL A 241 7.73 -18.17 -14.08
C VAL A 241 8.88 -17.19 -14.31
N MET A 242 10.00 -17.41 -13.63
CA MET A 242 11.20 -16.62 -13.79
C MET A 242 11.99 -17.07 -15.02
N PRO A 243 12.72 -16.17 -15.70
CA PRO A 243 13.70 -16.56 -16.71
C PRO A 243 14.77 -17.50 -16.14
N GLU A 244 15.37 -18.32 -16.99
CA GLU A 244 16.47 -19.22 -16.61
C GLU A 244 17.61 -18.42 -15.96
N ASP A 245 18.22 -18.99 -14.91
CA ASP A 245 19.30 -18.39 -14.11
C ASP A 245 18.94 -17.08 -13.37
N MET A 246 17.68 -16.63 -13.39
CA MET A 246 17.23 -15.45 -12.65
C MET A 246 16.69 -15.84 -11.28
N ASP A 247 17.41 -15.46 -10.23
CA ASP A 247 16.84 -15.43 -8.88
C ASP A 247 15.93 -14.20 -8.74
N ASN A 248 14.84 -14.33 -7.98
CA ASN A 248 14.03 -13.18 -7.60
C ASN A 248 14.76 -12.25 -6.61
N GLY A 249 16.05 -12.49 -6.32
CA GLY A 249 16.87 -11.70 -5.42
C GLY A 249 16.50 -11.87 -3.95
N LEU A 250 15.59 -12.77 -3.61
CA LEU A 250 15.24 -13.07 -2.22
C LEU A 250 16.33 -13.88 -1.52
N ILE A 251 16.98 -14.79 -2.27
CA ILE A 251 17.98 -15.72 -1.73
C ILE A 251 19.19 -14.97 -1.16
N TYR A 252 19.58 -13.86 -1.78
CA TYR A 252 20.73 -13.05 -1.34
C TYR A 252 20.45 -12.21 -0.10
N VAL A 253 19.20 -11.79 0.12
CA VAL A 253 18.87 -10.89 1.23
C VAL A 253 18.55 -11.67 2.51
N GLU A 254 18.00 -12.89 2.39
CA GLU A 254 17.82 -13.79 3.54
C GLU A 254 19.15 -14.26 4.15
N GLN A 255 20.24 -14.28 3.38
CA GLN A 255 21.58 -14.68 3.86
C GLN A 255 22.18 -13.71 4.89
N ASP A 256 21.83 -12.43 4.84
CA ASP A 256 22.31 -11.41 5.79
C ASP A 256 21.37 -11.25 7.01
N GLY A 257 20.28 -12.02 7.07
CA GLY A 257 19.32 -12.01 8.20
C GLY A 257 18.44 -10.76 8.30
N GLU A 258 18.60 -9.79 7.39
CA GLU A 258 17.73 -8.62 7.27
C GLU A 258 16.69 -8.87 6.17
N GLU A 259 15.40 -8.69 6.44
CA GLU A 259 14.39 -8.74 5.36
C GLU A 259 14.60 -7.55 4.40
N PRO A 260 14.53 -7.74 3.07
CA PRO A 260 14.64 -6.61 2.15
C PRO A 260 13.55 -5.60 2.43
N PHE A 261 13.89 -4.31 2.31
CA PHE A 261 12.92 -3.24 2.44
C PHE A 261 11.86 -3.35 1.34
N ARG A 262 10.69 -3.86 1.71
CA ARG A 262 9.52 -4.01 0.84
C ARG A 262 8.45 -3.01 1.22
N TYR A 263 7.66 -2.63 0.23
CA TYR A 263 6.38 -1.98 0.45
C TYR A 263 5.25 -2.80 -0.17
N SER A 264 4.05 -2.61 0.37
CA SER A 264 2.85 -3.32 -0.05
C SER A 264 1.64 -2.39 -0.11
N HIS A 265 0.66 -2.75 -0.93
CA HIS A 265 -0.63 -2.07 -0.97
C HIS A 265 -1.73 -3.06 -0.62
N TYR A 266 -2.65 -2.66 0.25
CA TYR A 266 -3.78 -3.53 0.58
C TYR A 266 -4.57 -3.95 -0.67
N VAL A 267 -4.79 -3.02 -1.59
CA VAL A 267 -5.47 -3.29 -2.88
C VAL A 267 -4.75 -4.33 -3.76
N ALA A 268 -3.45 -4.55 -3.52
CA ALA A 268 -2.64 -5.52 -4.24
C ALA A 268 -2.62 -6.91 -3.57
N LYS A 269 -2.99 -7.02 -2.29
CA LYS A 269 -2.93 -8.29 -1.54
C LYS A 269 -3.69 -9.43 -2.21
N PRO A 270 -4.95 -9.24 -2.69
CA PRO A 270 -5.65 -10.34 -3.35
C PRO A 270 -4.90 -10.86 -4.59
N LEU A 271 -4.28 -9.95 -5.36
CA LEU A 271 -3.47 -10.32 -6.51
C LEU A 271 -2.18 -11.04 -6.08
N HIS A 272 -1.51 -10.54 -5.05
CA HIS A 272 -0.33 -11.17 -4.48
C HIS A 272 -0.58 -12.62 -4.06
N GLU A 273 -1.64 -12.88 -3.29
CA GLU A 273 -1.99 -14.23 -2.84
C GLU A 273 -2.30 -15.18 -4.00
N ILE A 274 -2.98 -14.69 -5.04
CA ILE A 274 -3.25 -15.49 -6.24
C ILE A 274 -1.95 -15.84 -6.97
N LEU A 275 -1.06 -14.86 -7.18
CA LEU A 275 0.21 -15.06 -7.87
C LEU A 275 1.15 -15.98 -7.08
N LYS A 276 1.22 -15.79 -5.76
CA LYS A 276 1.99 -16.63 -4.84
C LYS A 276 1.56 -18.09 -4.96
N LYS A 277 0.26 -18.37 -4.81
CA LYS A 277 -0.28 -19.72 -4.95
C LYS A 277 0.04 -20.33 -6.32
N ARG A 278 -0.09 -19.55 -7.40
CA ARG A 278 0.24 -20.03 -8.75
C ARG A 278 1.69 -20.38 -8.92
N ARG A 279 2.60 -19.60 -8.33
CA ARG A 279 4.03 -19.88 -8.33
C ARG A 279 4.33 -21.19 -7.61
N GLU A 280 3.79 -21.39 -6.41
CA GLU A 280 3.93 -22.63 -5.63
C GLU A 280 3.42 -23.86 -6.41
N GLU A 281 2.28 -23.74 -7.11
CA GLU A 281 1.74 -24.81 -7.96
C GLU A 281 2.68 -25.18 -9.12
N ILE A 282 3.32 -24.19 -9.76
CA ILE A 282 4.26 -24.41 -10.87
C ILE A 282 5.55 -25.08 -10.37
N GLU A 283 6.10 -24.58 -9.26
CA GLU A 283 7.30 -25.13 -8.64
C GLU A 283 7.08 -26.60 -8.21
N ALA A 284 5.90 -26.93 -7.66
CA ALA A 284 5.54 -28.32 -7.34
C ALA A 284 5.49 -29.22 -8.60
N GLN A 285 4.88 -28.76 -9.69
CA GLN A 285 4.78 -29.52 -10.95
C GLN A 285 6.16 -29.77 -11.59
N GLN A 286 7.06 -28.79 -11.53
CA GLN A 286 8.43 -28.93 -12.03
C GLN A 286 9.22 -29.97 -11.23
N ASN A 287 9.09 -29.96 -9.90
CA ASN A 287 9.75 -30.93 -9.03
C ASN A 287 9.22 -32.37 -9.25
N GLU A 288 7.91 -32.54 -9.43
CA GLU A 288 7.31 -33.85 -9.76
C GLU A 288 7.79 -34.39 -11.11
N THR A 289 7.82 -33.52 -12.13
CA THR A 289 8.30 -33.88 -13.48
C THR A 289 9.77 -34.32 -13.44
N THR A 290 10.61 -33.61 -12.69
CA THR A 290 12.04 -33.91 -12.54
C THR A 290 12.23 -35.26 -11.83
N ALA A 291 11.48 -35.52 -10.76
CA ALA A 291 11.54 -36.80 -10.04
C ALA A 291 11.09 -38.00 -10.90
N THR A 292 10.09 -37.84 -11.76
CA THR A 292 9.67 -38.89 -12.71
C THR A 292 10.61 -39.10 -13.89
N SER A 293 11.43 -38.11 -14.24
CA SER A 293 12.43 -38.24 -15.31
C SER A 293 13.74 -38.91 -14.85
N GLU A 294 13.97 -38.96 -13.54
CA GLU A 294 15.14 -39.58 -12.92
C GLU A 294 14.88 -41.01 -12.39
N SER A 295 13.65 -41.53 -12.55
CA SER A 295 13.25 -42.90 -12.15
C SER A 295 13.04 -43.83 -13.35
#